data_AF-A0AA39A750-F1
#
_entry.id   AF-A0AA39A750-F1
#
_cell.length_a   1.000
_cell.length_b   1.000
_cell.length_c   1.000
_cell.angle_alpha   90.00
_cell.angle_beta   90.00
_cell.angle_gamma   90.00
#
_symmetry.space_group_name_H-M   'P 1'
#
loop_
_entity.id
_entity.type
_entity.pdbx_description
1 polymer ?
#
loop_
_entity_poly.entity_id
_entity_poly.type
_entity_poly.pdbx_seq_one_letter_code
_entity_poly.pdbx_strand_id
1 'polypeptide(L)'
;MEGSKLATLFILFALIFCKIRADASIDEVDQPQAVVLSESSESEALKIELALLQEKIQTLETHIDERSKELKSKDEIIAQKEKIVQEKSNGITQLQNEIVSLQKKGTSDAEEQLGKAYARASELEKQVDKLKKEIETQQKEKAALESRANEADRKTRELNSKVESLKKMTDEQKTRIRKTERALQVAEEEMMKAKFDASSKTKQLMEVHGAWLPPWFANHLIRCQSFMEVHWNKHGKPALDTLTQKALEKKAQAQKWSEPHVEMFKTKWIPAIKDQWLEITTYLEPHVQLLCTKTVEAYEASKNAMTPHVIKVQEFADPYFQEAKKVSKPYIDQVAAVTKPHVDNVKVAIKPYTKKVVHGYGKFLKSATTYHQQVQDTVQEKLKNHELTKPLATKELVWFAASALLALPIIFLFRICSAIFCKKARKPVRNGHTNHHSRRKAKRGHPDK
;
A
#
# COMPACT_ATOMS: atom_id res chain seq x y z
N MET A 1 26.33 -10.41 -36.20
CA MET A 1 26.86 -9.24 -35.45
C MET A 1 26.34 -9.24 -34.01
N GLU A 2 26.51 -10.34 -33.25
CA GLU A 2 25.97 -10.45 -31.88
C GLU A 2 27.10 -10.48 -30.84
N GLY A 3 28.16 -11.25 -31.09
CA GLY A 3 29.36 -11.26 -30.25
C GLY A 3 30.00 -9.88 -30.04
N SER A 4 29.88 -8.95 -31.00
CA SER A 4 30.40 -7.58 -30.84
C SER A 4 29.61 -6.75 -29.81
N LYS A 5 28.31 -7.00 -29.64
CA LYS A 5 27.50 -6.35 -28.58
C LYS A 5 27.78 -6.96 -27.21
N LEU A 6 28.07 -8.26 -27.18
CA LEU A 6 28.49 -8.96 -25.97
C LEU A 6 29.90 -8.50 -25.54
N ALA A 7 30.81 -8.29 -26.50
CA ALA A 7 32.14 -7.74 -26.26
C ALA A 7 32.11 -6.28 -25.76
N THR A 8 31.28 -5.40 -26.33
CA THR A 8 31.17 -4.02 -25.81
C THR A 8 30.52 -3.96 -24.42
N LEU A 9 29.57 -4.86 -24.11
CA LEU A 9 29.09 -5.06 -22.73
C LEU A 9 30.21 -5.55 -21.80
N PHE A 10 31.06 -6.50 -22.25
CA PHE A 10 32.21 -6.98 -21.48
C PHE A 10 33.26 -5.89 -21.23
N ILE A 11 33.49 -5.00 -22.20
CA ILE A 11 34.39 -3.85 -22.07
C ILE A 11 33.79 -2.78 -21.13
N LEU A 12 32.48 -2.54 -21.17
CA LEU A 12 31.79 -1.69 -20.19
C LEU A 12 31.87 -2.28 -18.78
N PHE A 13 31.72 -3.61 -18.64
CA PHE A 13 31.93 -4.33 -17.38
C PHE A 13 33.37 -4.11 -16.87
N ALA A 14 34.37 -4.39 -17.72
CA ALA A 14 35.78 -4.19 -17.38
C ALA A 14 36.11 -2.74 -16.99
N LEU A 15 35.56 -1.73 -17.68
CA LEU A 15 35.81 -0.32 -17.36
C LEU A 15 35.16 0.15 -16.05
N ILE A 16 34.08 -0.50 -15.61
CA ILE A 16 33.47 -0.24 -14.29
C ILE A 16 34.29 -0.88 -13.17
N PHE A 17 34.87 -2.07 -13.38
CA PHE A 17 35.70 -2.76 -12.38
C PHE A 17 37.16 -2.28 -12.34
N CYS A 18 37.77 -1.88 -13.46
CA CYS A 18 39.20 -1.52 -13.54
C CYS A 18 39.54 -0.10 -13.07
N LYS A 19 38.57 0.70 -12.59
CA LYS A 19 38.82 2.04 -12.04
C LYS A 19 38.51 2.17 -10.54
N ILE A 20 39.19 1.36 -9.73
CA ILE A 20 39.98 1.79 -8.55
C ILE A 20 41.12 0.78 -8.33
N ARG A 21 42.37 1.15 -8.65
CA ARG A 21 43.59 0.73 -7.94
C ARG A 21 44.81 1.55 -8.38
N ALA A 22 45.28 2.41 -7.47
CA ALA A 22 46.64 2.92 -7.29
C ALA A 22 46.57 3.79 -6.01
N ASP A 23 47.17 3.47 -4.87
CA ASP A 23 47.93 2.27 -4.43
C ASP A 23 47.22 1.64 -3.20
N ALA A 24 47.50 0.42 -2.72
CA ALA A 24 48.48 -0.61 -3.11
C ALA A 24 47.85 -2.04 -3.02
N SER A 25 48.62 -3.08 -3.37
CA SER A 25 48.62 -4.49 -2.85
C SER A 25 47.30 -5.26 -2.59
N ILE A 26 47.16 -6.47 -3.20
CA ILE A 26 46.23 -7.59 -2.85
C ILE A 26 44.74 -7.28 -3.19
N ASP A 27 44.12 -7.82 -4.24
CA ASP A 27 43.46 -9.15 -4.38
C ASP A 27 42.25 -9.31 -3.42
N GLU A 28 41.07 -9.83 -3.78
CA GLU A 28 40.63 -10.52 -5.02
C GLU A 28 39.21 -10.03 -5.49
N VAL A 29 38.44 -10.84 -6.25
CA VAL A 29 37.31 -10.40 -7.11
C VAL A 29 35.93 -10.99 -6.70
N ASP A 30 34.83 -10.30 -7.10
CA ASP A 30 33.42 -10.78 -7.24
C ASP A 30 32.59 -11.12 -5.97
N GLN A 31 31.24 -11.20 -5.98
CA GLN A 31 30.18 -10.16 -6.05
C GLN A 31 28.66 -10.61 -5.86
N PRO A 32 27.88 -11.61 -6.43
CA PRO A 32 26.00 -11.16 -6.30
C PRO A 32 25.42 -11.65 -4.93
N GLN A 33 24.08 -11.69 -4.85
CA GLN A 33 23.28 -12.51 -3.91
C GLN A 33 22.71 -13.80 -4.57
N ALA A 34 21.91 -14.61 -3.87
CA ALA A 34 20.78 -15.34 -4.50
C ALA A 34 19.55 -14.39 -4.46
N VAL A 35 18.74 -14.19 -5.51
CA VAL A 35 17.96 -15.12 -6.38
C VAL A 35 16.71 -15.70 -5.72
N VAL A 36 15.59 -14.97 -5.88
CA VAL A 36 14.20 -15.44 -6.00
C VAL A 36 13.59 -14.56 -7.11
N LEU A 37 13.38 -15.03 -8.34
CA LEU A 37 12.34 -15.93 -8.88
C LEU A 37 10.98 -15.22 -9.10
N SER A 38 10.30 -15.58 -10.20
CA SER A 38 9.33 -14.71 -10.88
C SER A 38 7.87 -15.18 -10.78
N GLU A 39 7.08 -14.54 -9.92
CA GLU A 39 5.61 -14.73 -9.81
C GLU A 39 4.81 -13.41 -9.95
N SER A 40 5.48 -12.29 -10.25
CA SER A 40 4.96 -10.97 -9.87
C SER A 40 3.63 -10.56 -10.53
N SER A 41 3.33 -11.00 -11.75
CA SER A 41 2.14 -10.51 -12.47
C SER A 41 0.82 -11.11 -12.02
N GLU A 42 0.82 -12.30 -11.42
CA GLU A 42 -0.36 -12.88 -10.76
C GLU A 42 -0.35 -12.54 -9.27
N SER A 43 0.84 -12.49 -8.64
CA SER A 43 1.00 -11.99 -7.26
C SER A 43 0.51 -10.55 -7.08
N GLU A 44 0.74 -9.65 -8.04
CA GLU A 44 0.22 -8.27 -7.99
C GLU A 44 -1.30 -8.20 -8.17
N ALA A 45 -1.89 -9.02 -9.05
CA ALA A 45 -3.34 -9.10 -9.20
C ALA A 45 -4.01 -9.62 -7.91
N LEU A 46 -3.51 -10.74 -7.37
CA LEU A 46 -3.99 -11.33 -6.12
C LEU A 46 -3.76 -10.42 -4.91
N LYS A 47 -2.70 -9.59 -4.89
CA LYS A 47 -2.49 -8.56 -3.86
C LYS A 47 -3.49 -7.41 -3.95
N ILE A 48 -3.89 -7.00 -5.17
CA ILE A 48 -4.92 -5.97 -5.36
C ILE A 48 -6.30 -6.53 -4.96
N GLU A 49 -6.61 -7.78 -5.32
CA GLU A 49 -7.84 -8.44 -4.88
C GLU A 49 -7.86 -8.69 -3.37
N LEU A 50 -6.74 -9.10 -2.75
CA LEU A 50 -6.63 -9.18 -1.28
C LEU A 50 -6.81 -7.82 -0.61
N ALA A 51 -6.20 -6.75 -1.13
CA ALA A 51 -6.39 -5.40 -0.57
C ALA A 51 -7.84 -4.92 -0.67
N LEU A 52 -8.50 -5.18 -1.81
CA LEU A 52 -9.92 -4.88 -2.03
C LEU A 52 -10.83 -5.70 -1.09
N LEU A 53 -10.53 -7.00 -0.92
CA LEU A 53 -11.24 -7.86 0.03
C LEU A 53 -11.00 -7.42 1.47
N GLN A 54 -9.81 -6.95 1.81
CA GLN A 54 -9.46 -6.46 3.15
C GLN A 54 -10.14 -5.11 3.47
N GLU A 55 -10.24 -4.18 2.52
CA GLU A 55 -11.07 -2.97 2.62
C GLU A 55 -12.56 -3.32 2.79
N LYS A 56 -13.03 -4.32 2.03
CA LYS A 56 -14.42 -4.80 2.10
C LYS A 56 -14.74 -5.55 3.38
N ILE A 57 -13.76 -6.25 3.96
CA ILE A 57 -13.84 -6.85 5.30
C ILE A 57 -13.91 -5.74 6.35
N GLN A 58 -13.00 -4.77 6.34
CA GLN A 58 -13.01 -3.65 7.30
C GLN A 58 -14.30 -2.80 7.25
N THR A 59 -14.89 -2.60 6.08
CA THR A 59 -16.18 -1.89 5.94
C THR A 59 -17.39 -2.75 6.36
N LEU A 60 -17.32 -4.08 6.25
CA LEU A 60 -18.32 -4.98 6.84
C LEU A 60 -18.15 -5.11 8.36
N GLU A 61 -16.92 -5.16 8.86
CA GLU A 61 -16.59 -5.19 10.30
C GLU A 61 -17.10 -3.92 10.99
N THR A 62 -16.82 -2.72 10.46
CA THR A 62 -17.33 -1.47 11.05
C THR A 62 -18.86 -1.39 11.03
N HIS A 63 -19.52 -1.88 9.97
CA HIS A 63 -20.99 -1.98 9.93
C HIS A 63 -21.54 -3.00 10.93
N ILE A 64 -20.93 -4.17 11.08
CA ILE A 64 -21.30 -5.17 12.09
C ILE A 64 -21.13 -4.61 13.50
N ASP A 65 -20.06 -3.86 13.75
CA ASP A 65 -19.76 -3.26 15.04
C ASP A 65 -20.74 -2.12 15.40
N GLU A 66 -21.10 -1.28 14.41
CA GLU A 66 -22.17 -0.28 14.52
C GLU A 66 -23.54 -0.92 14.78
N ARG A 67 -23.90 -1.97 14.03
CA ARG A 67 -25.13 -2.75 14.26
C ARG A 67 -25.16 -3.46 15.60
N SER A 68 -24.01 -3.90 16.10
CA SER A 68 -23.90 -4.54 17.42
C SER A 68 -24.08 -3.54 18.56
N LYS A 69 -23.67 -2.28 18.37
CA LYS A 69 -23.96 -1.16 19.28
C LYS A 69 -25.44 -0.73 19.18
N GLU A 70 -26.01 -0.73 17.97
CA GLU A 70 -27.44 -0.48 17.73
C GLU A 70 -28.33 -1.56 18.37
N LEU A 71 -27.94 -2.83 18.33
CA LEU A 71 -28.64 -3.93 19.00
C LEU A 71 -28.58 -3.79 20.52
N LYS A 72 -27.39 -3.65 21.11
CA LYS A 72 -27.24 -3.52 22.57
C LYS A 72 -28.06 -2.37 23.15
N SER A 73 -28.11 -1.22 22.48
CA SER A 73 -28.94 -0.10 22.95
C SER A 73 -30.45 -0.36 22.82
N LYS A 74 -30.89 -1.18 21.84
CA LYS A 74 -32.28 -1.64 21.75
C LYS A 74 -32.60 -2.68 22.82
N ASP A 75 -31.71 -3.61 23.10
CA ASP A 75 -31.87 -4.62 24.15
C ASP A 75 -31.98 -3.96 25.54
N GLU A 76 -31.16 -2.94 25.82
CA GLU A 76 -31.24 -2.11 27.02
C GLU A 76 -32.63 -1.43 27.16
N ILE A 77 -33.15 -0.86 26.06
CA ILE A 77 -34.48 -0.23 26.01
C ILE A 77 -35.61 -1.27 26.15
N ILE A 78 -35.43 -2.49 25.63
CA ILE A 78 -36.39 -3.60 25.79
C ILE A 78 -36.43 -4.03 27.26
N ALA A 79 -35.28 -4.26 27.90
CA ALA A 79 -35.19 -4.62 29.31
C ALA A 79 -35.81 -3.55 30.23
N GLN A 80 -35.60 -2.26 29.95
CA GLN A 80 -36.27 -1.17 30.66
C GLN A 80 -37.80 -1.21 30.48
N LYS A 81 -38.30 -1.44 29.27
CA LYS A 81 -39.74 -1.57 29.00
C LYS A 81 -40.36 -2.79 29.67
N GLU A 82 -39.67 -3.93 29.64
CA GLU A 82 -40.12 -5.18 30.25
C GLU A 82 -40.18 -5.06 31.78
N LYS A 83 -39.20 -4.39 32.41
CA LYS A 83 -39.27 -4.01 33.83
C LYS A 83 -40.49 -3.14 34.15
N ILE A 84 -40.78 -2.14 33.32
CA ILE A 84 -41.98 -1.28 33.49
C ILE A 84 -43.27 -2.10 33.32
N VAL A 85 -43.33 -3.02 32.34
CA VAL A 85 -44.48 -3.92 32.16
C VAL A 85 -44.66 -4.82 33.37
N GLN A 86 -43.58 -5.37 33.93
CA GLN A 86 -43.63 -6.21 35.14
C GLN A 86 -44.10 -5.42 36.37
N GLU A 87 -43.60 -4.19 36.56
CA GLU A 87 -44.05 -3.28 37.63
C GLU A 87 -45.54 -2.93 37.49
N LYS A 88 -46.03 -2.67 36.26
CA LYS A 88 -47.46 -2.41 36.00
C LYS A 88 -48.32 -3.67 36.18
N SER A 89 -47.84 -4.84 35.76
CA SER A 89 -48.52 -6.13 35.97
C SER A 89 -48.68 -6.44 37.47
N ASN A 90 -47.62 -6.25 38.25
CA ASN A 90 -47.66 -6.39 39.71
C ASN A 90 -48.65 -5.39 40.34
N GLY A 91 -48.68 -4.15 39.87
CA GLY A 91 -49.68 -3.16 40.30
C GLY A 91 -51.12 -3.57 39.99
N ILE A 92 -51.37 -4.18 38.82
CA ILE A 92 -52.68 -4.70 38.44
C ILE A 92 -53.09 -5.87 39.35
N THR A 93 -52.20 -6.83 39.64
CA THR A 93 -52.54 -7.94 40.55
C THR A 93 -52.75 -7.46 41.99
N GLN A 94 -52.01 -6.46 42.46
CA GLN A 94 -52.26 -5.82 43.75
C GLN A 94 -53.65 -5.16 43.79
N LEU A 95 -54.02 -4.38 42.77
CA LEU A 95 -55.34 -3.75 42.69
C LEU A 95 -56.48 -4.76 42.56
N GLN A 96 -56.28 -5.87 41.83
CA GLN A 96 -57.25 -6.97 41.79
C GLN A 96 -57.43 -7.62 43.17
N ASN A 97 -56.34 -7.84 43.91
CA ASN A 97 -56.39 -8.37 45.27
C ASN A 97 -57.08 -7.39 46.25
N GLU A 98 -56.87 -6.07 46.10
CA GLU A 98 -57.61 -5.06 46.87
C GLU A 98 -59.10 -5.04 46.52
N ILE A 99 -59.48 -5.13 45.23
CA ILE A 99 -60.88 -5.20 44.79
C ILE A 99 -61.57 -6.45 45.36
N VAL A 100 -60.93 -7.63 45.28
CA VAL A 100 -61.46 -8.88 45.85
C VAL A 100 -61.54 -8.80 47.38
N SER A 101 -60.56 -8.16 48.03
CA SER A 101 -60.58 -7.90 49.48
C SER A 101 -61.77 -7.02 49.87
N LEU A 102 -62.01 -5.92 49.15
CA LEU A 102 -63.10 -4.98 49.39
C LEU A 102 -64.48 -5.62 49.11
N GLN A 103 -64.63 -6.39 48.03
CA GLN A 103 -65.85 -7.18 47.78
C GLN A 103 -66.13 -8.20 48.90
N LYS A 104 -65.08 -8.79 49.48
CA LYS A 104 -65.20 -9.74 50.60
C LYS A 104 -65.41 -9.06 51.97
N LYS A 105 -65.26 -7.73 52.04
CA LYS A 105 -65.40 -6.92 53.27
C LYS A 105 -66.62 -5.98 53.23
N GLY A 106 -67.70 -6.43 52.59
CA GLY A 106 -68.94 -5.69 52.46
C GLY A 106 -69.77 -5.56 53.74
N THR A 107 -69.34 -4.69 54.68
CA THR A 107 -70.20 -3.80 55.49
C THR A 107 -69.36 -2.79 56.29
N SER A 108 -69.83 -1.54 56.36
CA SER A 108 -69.46 -0.48 57.33
C SER A 108 -67.97 -0.17 57.58
N ASP A 109 -67.33 0.50 56.62
CA ASP A 109 -66.75 1.85 56.81
C ASP A 109 -66.56 2.50 55.43
N ALA A 110 -67.53 3.32 55.01
CA ALA A 110 -67.54 3.92 53.69
C ALA A 110 -67.00 5.36 53.68
N GLU A 111 -67.04 6.06 54.82
CA GLU A 111 -66.90 7.51 54.89
C GLU A 111 -65.44 7.91 55.19
N GLU A 112 -64.75 7.21 56.10
CA GLU A 112 -63.33 7.47 56.37
C GLU A 112 -62.43 7.00 55.20
N GLN A 113 -62.85 5.96 54.48
CA GLN A 113 -62.21 5.51 53.24
C GLN A 113 -62.32 6.55 52.11
N LEU A 114 -63.49 7.16 51.93
CA LEU A 114 -63.71 8.19 50.90
C LEU A 114 -62.79 9.41 51.10
N GLY A 115 -62.66 9.91 52.34
CA GLY A 115 -61.73 11.00 52.65
C GLY A 115 -60.28 10.66 52.31
N LYS A 116 -59.82 9.44 52.64
CA LYS A 116 -58.46 8.96 52.33
C LYS A 116 -58.25 8.78 50.81
N ALA A 117 -59.27 8.36 50.07
CA ALA A 117 -59.23 8.26 48.61
C ALA A 117 -59.12 9.63 47.94
N TYR A 118 -59.93 10.62 48.35
CA TYR A 118 -59.85 11.99 47.83
C TYR A 118 -58.52 12.67 48.16
N ALA A 119 -57.97 12.47 49.36
CA ALA A 119 -56.64 12.97 49.72
C ALA A 119 -55.56 12.41 48.78
N ARG A 120 -55.56 11.08 48.54
CA ARG A 120 -54.65 10.41 47.59
C ARG A 120 -54.84 10.90 46.16
N ALA A 121 -56.07 11.13 45.71
CA ALA A 121 -56.35 11.68 44.39
C ALA A 121 -55.73 13.08 44.21
N SER A 122 -55.89 13.98 45.19
CA SER A 122 -55.31 15.33 45.14
C SER A 122 -53.77 15.33 45.17
N GLU A 123 -53.16 14.29 45.77
CA GLU A 123 -51.71 14.15 45.81
C GLU A 123 -51.16 13.59 44.49
N LEU A 124 -51.86 12.63 43.88
CA LEU A 124 -51.56 12.13 42.54
C LEU A 124 -51.74 13.22 41.47
N GLU A 125 -52.76 14.08 41.61
CA GLU A 125 -52.98 15.22 40.72
C GLU A 125 -51.80 16.20 40.72
N LYS A 126 -51.30 16.59 41.90
CA LYS A 126 -50.07 17.41 42.02
C LYS A 126 -48.84 16.73 41.40
N GLN A 127 -48.71 15.41 41.53
CA GLN A 127 -47.61 14.66 40.94
C GLN A 127 -47.70 14.62 39.41
N VAL A 128 -48.90 14.43 38.85
CA VAL A 128 -49.15 14.54 37.40
C VAL A 128 -48.82 15.95 36.90
N ASP A 129 -49.23 16.98 37.62
CA ASP A 129 -48.98 18.38 37.24
C ASP A 129 -47.49 18.77 37.31
N LYS A 130 -46.73 18.18 38.26
CA LYS A 130 -45.27 18.29 38.31
C LYS A 130 -44.61 17.58 37.12
N LEU A 131 -44.97 16.32 36.87
CA LEU A 131 -44.42 15.52 35.76
C LEU A 131 -44.71 16.17 34.40
N LYS A 132 -45.90 16.77 34.23
CA LYS A 132 -46.28 17.51 33.02
C LYS A 132 -45.35 18.70 32.76
N LYS A 133 -45.06 19.51 33.78
CA LYS A 133 -44.10 20.63 33.70
C LYS A 133 -42.69 20.14 33.38
N GLU A 134 -42.28 19.00 33.95
CA GLU A 134 -40.96 18.40 33.74
C GLU A 134 -40.78 17.86 32.30
N ILE A 135 -41.84 17.25 31.74
CA ILE A 135 -41.92 16.87 30.32
C ILE A 135 -41.84 18.11 29.41
N GLU A 136 -42.57 19.18 29.73
CA GLU A 136 -42.52 20.43 28.96
C GLU A 136 -41.12 21.08 28.98
N THR A 137 -40.35 20.95 30.05
CA THR A 137 -38.94 21.40 30.09
C THR A 137 -38.03 20.49 29.27
N GLN A 138 -38.11 19.17 29.44
CA GLN A 138 -37.29 18.22 28.66
C GLN A 138 -37.57 18.31 27.16
N GLN A 139 -38.81 18.60 26.74
CA GLN A 139 -39.15 18.78 25.34
C GLN A 139 -38.54 20.06 24.73
N LYS A 140 -38.37 21.13 25.53
CA LYS A 140 -37.65 22.36 25.11
C LYS A 140 -36.15 22.11 25.01
N GLU A 141 -35.57 21.40 25.97
CA GLU A 141 -34.16 21.00 25.95
C GLU A 141 -33.84 20.08 24.78
N LYS A 142 -34.71 19.09 24.50
CA LYS A 142 -34.60 18.23 23.32
C LYS A 142 -34.57 19.06 22.03
N ALA A 143 -35.50 20.01 21.85
CA ALA A 143 -35.54 20.85 20.66
C ALA A 143 -34.26 21.72 20.51
N ALA A 144 -33.71 22.22 21.62
CA ALA A 144 -32.44 22.95 21.61
C ALA A 144 -31.26 22.05 21.19
N LEU A 145 -31.15 20.84 21.77
CA LEU A 145 -30.13 19.85 21.40
C LEU A 145 -30.26 19.38 19.95
N GLU A 146 -31.49 19.16 19.47
CA GLU A 146 -31.79 18.79 18.09
C GLU A 146 -31.38 19.90 17.10
N SER A 147 -31.61 21.18 17.44
CA SER A 147 -31.13 22.31 16.63
C SER A 147 -29.60 22.37 16.57
N ARG A 148 -28.91 22.11 17.69
CA ARG A 148 -27.44 22.09 17.80
C ARG A 148 -26.83 20.90 17.05
N ALA A 149 -27.48 19.74 17.09
CA ALA A 149 -27.08 18.57 16.32
C ALA A 149 -27.18 18.86 14.81
N ASN A 150 -28.31 19.40 14.35
CA ASN A 150 -28.50 19.80 12.94
C ASN A 150 -27.46 20.85 12.47
N GLU A 151 -27.06 21.79 13.33
CA GLU A 151 -26.03 22.77 12.99
C GLU A 151 -24.62 22.15 12.91
N ALA A 152 -24.29 21.20 13.81
CA ALA A 152 -23.06 20.42 13.77
C ALA A 152 -23.00 19.51 12.52
N ASP A 153 -24.12 18.91 12.15
CA ASP A 153 -24.27 18.13 10.92
C ASP A 153 -24.03 18.98 9.68
N ARG A 154 -24.61 20.20 9.63
CA ARG A 154 -24.37 21.16 8.55
C ARG A 154 -22.89 21.53 8.44
N LYS A 155 -22.22 21.81 9.57
CA LYS A 155 -20.78 22.10 9.62
C LYS A 155 -19.94 20.90 9.14
N THR A 156 -20.31 19.69 9.53
CA THR A 156 -19.62 18.44 9.11
C THR A 156 -19.73 18.22 7.60
N ARG A 157 -20.92 18.42 7.02
CA ARG A 157 -21.14 18.34 5.56
C ARG A 157 -20.36 19.43 4.80
N GLU A 158 -20.27 20.64 5.35
CA GLU A 158 -19.51 21.76 4.80
C GLU A 158 -17.98 21.53 4.86
N LEU A 159 -17.48 20.90 5.94
CA LEU A 159 -16.08 20.49 6.04
C LEU A 159 -15.76 19.34 5.08
N ASN A 160 -16.66 18.36 4.93
CA ASN A 160 -16.45 17.23 4.02
C ASN A 160 -16.34 17.67 2.55
N SER A 161 -17.19 18.60 2.09
CA SER A 161 -17.09 19.14 0.72
C SER A 161 -15.83 19.99 0.50
N LYS A 162 -15.34 20.68 1.53
CA LYS A 162 -14.02 21.36 1.52
C LYS A 162 -12.87 20.36 1.44
N VAL A 163 -12.92 19.24 2.15
CA VAL A 163 -11.93 18.15 2.05
C VAL A 163 -11.95 17.50 0.66
N GLU A 164 -13.12 17.27 0.08
CA GLU A 164 -13.24 16.70 -1.26
C GLU A 164 -12.69 17.62 -2.36
N SER A 165 -12.89 18.95 -2.25
CA SER A 165 -12.33 19.91 -3.20
C SER A 165 -10.81 20.02 -3.09
N LEU A 166 -10.26 20.02 -1.86
CA LEU A 166 -8.81 19.96 -1.62
C LEU A 166 -8.20 18.67 -2.20
N LYS A 167 -8.85 17.51 -2.03
CA LYS A 167 -8.41 16.24 -2.63
C LYS A 167 -8.32 16.33 -4.15
N LYS A 168 -9.35 16.88 -4.81
CA LYS A 168 -9.36 17.10 -6.27
C LYS A 168 -8.22 18.02 -6.72
N MET A 169 -7.97 19.12 -6.01
CA MET A 169 -6.83 20.02 -6.26
C MET A 169 -5.47 19.31 -6.09
N THR A 170 -5.32 18.46 -5.07
CA THR A 170 -4.08 17.69 -4.84
C THR A 170 -3.82 16.69 -5.96
N ASP A 171 -4.84 15.93 -6.39
CA ASP A 171 -4.69 14.99 -7.50
C ASP A 171 -4.44 15.73 -8.84
N GLU A 172 -5.07 16.87 -9.07
CA GLU A 172 -4.73 17.74 -10.20
C GLU A 172 -3.25 18.15 -10.20
N GLN A 173 -2.75 18.72 -9.10
CA GLN A 173 -1.34 19.12 -8.97
C GLN A 173 -0.40 17.94 -9.19
N LYS A 174 -0.71 16.77 -8.64
CA LYS A 174 0.01 15.50 -8.82
C LYS A 174 0.06 15.06 -10.29
N THR A 175 -1.01 15.26 -11.08
CA THR A 175 -0.96 15.02 -12.54
C THR A 175 -0.15 16.06 -13.30
N ARG A 176 -0.14 17.33 -12.87
CA ARG A 176 0.68 18.40 -13.47
C ARG A 176 2.17 18.12 -13.25
N ILE A 177 2.58 17.78 -12.03
CA ILE A 177 3.96 17.37 -11.69
C ILE A 177 4.41 16.19 -12.56
N ARG A 178 3.59 15.13 -12.65
CA ARG A 178 3.85 13.95 -13.52
C ARG A 178 3.84 14.25 -15.03
N LYS A 179 3.44 15.44 -15.48
CA LYS A 179 3.59 15.90 -16.87
C LYS A 179 4.92 16.65 -17.04
N THR A 180 5.25 17.56 -16.13
CA THR A 180 6.53 18.30 -16.18
C THR A 180 7.75 17.40 -15.93
N GLU A 181 7.63 16.42 -15.04
CA GLU A 181 8.67 15.42 -14.74
C GLU A 181 9.04 14.58 -15.98
N ARG A 182 8.04 14.10 -16.73
CA ARG A 182 8.28 13.36 -17.98
C ARG A 182 8.80 14.25 -19.11
N ALA A 183 8.36 15.51 -19.18
CA ALA A 183 8.90 16.46 -20.14
C ALA A 183 10.39 16.78 -19.86
N LEU A 184 10.77 16.87 -18.58
CA LEU A 184 12.17 17.02 -18.16
C LEU A 184 13.00 15.78 -18.53
N GLN A 185 12.51 14.57 -18.22
CA GLN A 185 13.19 13.32 -18.57
C GLN A 185 13.44 13.19 -20.09
N VAL A 186 12.45 13.52 -20.93
CA VAL A 186 12.62 13.52 -22.39
C VAL A 186 13.67 14.55 -22.83
N ALA A 187 13.65 15.77 -22.27
CA ALA A 187 14.65 16.79 -22.59
C ALA A 187 16.08 16.39 -22.14
N GLU A 188 16.21 15.70 -21.01
CA GLU A 188 17.48 15.15 -20.53
C GLU A 188 17.99 14.01 -21.43
N GLU A 189 17.11 13.07 -21.82
CA GLU A 189 17.44 11.99 -22.76
C GLU A 189 17.84 12.54 -24.14
N GLU A 190 17.10 13.51 -24.69
CA GLU A 190 17.41 14.16 -25.96
C GLU A 190 18.73 14.95 -25.89
N MET A 191 19.00 15.68 -24.80
CA MET A 191 20.28 16.34 -24.58
C MET A 191 21.44 15.32 -24.52
N MET A 192 21.28 14.22 -23.79
CA MET A 192 22.32 13.20 -23.65
C MET A 192 22.59 12.48 -24.97
N LYS A 193 21.55 12.18 -25.75
CA LYS A 193 21.67 11.66 -27.11
C LYS A 193 22.36 12.66 -28.04
N ALA A 194 21.96 13.93 -28.05
CA ALA A 194 22.58 14.96 -28.88
C ALA A 194 24.07 15.16 -28.55
N LYS A 195 24.44 15.12 -27.27
CA LYS A 195 25.85 15.13 -26.82
C LYS A 195 26.61 13.89 -27.33
N PHE A 196 26.01 12.70 -27.25
CA PHE A 196 26.63 11.47 -27.75
C PHE A 196 26.82 11.52 -29.27
N ASP A 197 25.76 11.83 -30.03
CA ASP A 197 25.78 11.93 -31.49
C ASP A 197 26.80 12.99 -31.98
N ALA A 198 26.89 14.14 -31.30
CA ALA A 198 27.92 15.13 -31.56
C ALA A 198 29.33 14.58 -31.31
N SER A 199 29.57 13.96 -30.15
CA SER A 199 30.89 13.39 -29.82
C SER A 199 31.31 12.26 -30.78
N SER A 200 30.36 11.46 -31.26
CA SER A 200 30.60 10.40 -32.24
C SER A 200 30.94 10.98 -33.61
N LYS A 201 30.23 12.04 -34.05
CA LYS A 201 30.54 12.75 -35.30
C LYS A 201 31.88 13.46 -35.24
N THR A 202 32.24 14.07 -34.11
CA THR A 202 33.57 14.68 -33.91
C THR A 202 34.68 13.63 -34.01
N LYS A 203 34.51 12.44 -33.42
CA LYS A 203 35.47 11.33 -33.57
C LYS A 203 35.60 10.85 -35.01
N GLN A 204 34.47 10.56 -35.68
CA GLN A 204 34.47 10.16 -37.09
C GLN A 204 35.12 11.23 -37.99
N LEU A 205 34.86 12.51 -37.74
CA LEU A 205 35.51 13.61 -38.45
C LEU A 205 37.03 13.59 -38.24
N MET A 206 37.48 13.44 -36.98
CA MET A 206 38.91 13.41 -36.63
C MET A 206 39.63 12.17 -37.20
N GLU A 207 38.97 11.01 -37.23
CA GLU A 207 39.48 9.76 -37.80
C GLU A 207 39.60 9.85 -39.33
N VAL A 208 38.55 10.33 -40.03
CA VAL A 208 38.54 10.46 -41.50
C VAL A 208 39.50 11.54 -42.00
N HIS A 209 39.74 12.59 -41.21
CA HIS A 209 40.52 13.76 -41.65
C HIS A 209 41.92 13.86 -41.04
N GLY A 210 42.34 12.94 -40.17
CA GLY A 210 43.65 12.96 -39.51
C GLY A 210 44.87 12.97 -40.45
N ALA A 211 44.67 12.64 -41.74
CA ALA A 211 45.68 12.75 -42.79
C ALA A 211 45.22 13.55 -44.03
N TRP A 212 44.03 14.17 -44.01
CA TRP A 212 43.43 14.82 -45.19
C TRP A 212 42.59 16.07 -44.83
N LEU A 213 43.16 16.97 -44.04
CA LEU A 213 42.63 18.32 -43.82
C LEU A 213 43.54 19.36 -44.47
N PRO A 214 43.13 20.01 -45.59
CA PRO A 214 43.91 21.08 -46.19
C PRO A 214 44.18 22.21 -45.18
N PRO A 215 45.39 22.80 -45.13
CA PRO A 215 45.75 23.81 -44.13
C PRO A 215 44.79 25.00 -44.05
N TRP A 216 44.17 25.38 -45.18
CA TRP A 216 43.17 26.45 -45.21
C TRP A 216 41.89 26.10 -44.45
N PHE A 217 41.44 24.83 -44.47
CA PHE A 217 40.25 24.39 -43.75
C PHE A 217 40.55 24.18 -42.27
N ALA A 218 41.75 23.67 -41.92
CA ALA A 218 42.20 23.60 -40.53
C ALA A 218 42.25 25.01 -39.89
N ASN A 219 42.81 26.00 -40.60
CA ASN A 219 42.78 27.40 -40.17
C ASN A 219 41.35 27.96 -40.06
N HIS A 220 40.45 27.57 -40.97
CA HIS A 220 39.04 27.98 -40.90
C HIS A 220 38.28 27.33 -39.72
N LEU A 221 38.58 26.08 -39.36
CA LEU A 221 38.05 25.43 -38.15
C LEU A 221 38.52 26.16 -36.89
N ILE A 222 39.81 26.49 -36.80
CA ILE A 222 40.37 27.26 -35.68
C ILE A 222 39.68 28.63 -35.57
N ARG A 223 39.45 29.32 -36.69
CA ARG A 223 38.70 30.60 -36.74
C ARG A 223 37.23 30.45 -36.33
N CYS A 224 36.57 29.35 -36.67
CA CYS A 224 35.21 29.06 -36.23
C CYS A 224 35.16 28.69 -34.75
N GLN A 225 36.15 27.97 -34.23
CA GLN A 225 36.28 27.64 -32.81
C GLN A 225 36.46 28.90 -31.97
N SER A 226 37.39 29.79 -32.32
CA SER A 226 37.61 31.03 -31.56
C SER A 226 36.41 31.98 -31.64
N PHE A 227 35.73 32.07 -32.79
CA PHE A 227 34.46 32.81 -32.89
C PHE A 227 33.37 32.24 -31.96
N MET A 228 33.18 30.91 -31.97
CA MET A 228 32.22 30.23 -31.10
C MET A 228 32.56 30.39 -29.61
N GLU A 229 33.84 30.33 -29.26
CA GLU A 229 34.34 30.51 -27.89
C GLU A 229 34.13 31.94 -27.39
N VAL A 230 34.39 32.96 -28.23
CA VAL A 230 34.09 34.37 -27.92
C VAL A 230 32.59 34.57 -27.74
N HIS A 231 31.74 34.04 -28.63
CA HIS A 231 30.28 34.15 -28.49
C HIS A 231 29.74 33.39 -27.27
N TRP A 232 30.30 32.22 -26.96
CA TRP A 232 29.98 31.44 -25.77
C TRP A 232 30.32 32.21 -24.49
N ASN A 233 31.54 32.72 -24.37
CA ASN A 233 31.99 33.46 -23.19
C ASN A 233 31.25 34.80 -23.03
N LYS A 234 30.86 35.46 -24.13
CA LYS A 234 30.13 36.73 -24.11
C LYS A 234 28.63 36.60 -23.83
N HIS A 235 27.98 35.50 -24.24
CA HIS A 235 26.53 35.35 -24.19
C HIS A 235 26.03 34.04 -23.58
N GLY A 236 26.62 32.90 -23.93
CA GLY A 236 26.19 31.57 -23.46
C GLY A 236 26.48 31.32 -21.98
N LYS A 237 27.72 31.58 -21.56
CA LYS A 237 28.16 31.40 -20.17
C LYS A 237 27.40 32.31 -19.19
N PRO A 238 27.28 33.65 -19.38
CA PRO A 238 26.50 34.51 -18.49
C PRO A 238 25.03 34.09 -18.35
N ALA A 239 24.42 33.55 -19.41
CA ALA A 239 23.05 33.05 -19.36
C ALA A 239 22.91 31.77 -18.51
N LEU A 240 23.87 30.83 -18.63
CA LEU A 240 23.94 29.63 -17.78
C LEU A 240 24.24 29.96 -16.31
N ASP A 241 25.17 30.88 -16.05
CA ASP A 241 25.51 31.32 -14.71
C ASP A 241 24.27 31.99 -14.05
N THR A 242 23.55 32.84 -14.79
CA THR A 242 22.28 33.47 -14.35
C THR A 242 21.18 32.43 -14.08
N LEU A 243 21.04 31.40 -14.91
CA LEU A 243 20.07 30.31 -14.71
C LEU A 243 20.41 29.53 -13.43
N THR A 244 21.69 29.22 -13.23
CA THR A 244 22.21 28.46 -12.08
C THR A 244 21.99 29.25 -10.79
N GLN A 245 22.28 30.55 -10.78
CA GLN A 245 22.00 31.43 -9.66
C GLN A 245 20.50 31.45 -9.31
N LYS A 246 19.62 31.65 -10.29
CA LYS A 246 18.16 31.66 -10.06
C LYS A 246 17.62 30.31 -9.54
N ALA A 247 18.20 29.19 -9.97
CA ALA A 247 17.87 27.88 -9.43
C ALA A 247 18.28 27.73 -7.95
N LEU A 248 19.47 28.21 -7.58
CA LEU A 248 19.95 28.22 -6.20
C LEU A 248 19.13 29.17 -5.30
N GLU A 249 18.79 30.37 -5.79
CA GLU A 249 17.91 31.32 -5.10
C GLU A 249 16.53 30.70 -4.84
N LYS A 250 15.94 30.01 -5.82
CA LYS A 250 14.63 29.35 -5.65
C LYS A 250 14.70 28.15 -4.72
N LYS A 251 15.81 27.39 -4.72
CA LYS A 251 16.07 26.34 -3.72
C LYS A 251 16.15 26.92 -2.31
N ALA A 252 16.89 28.01 -2.12
CA ALA A 252 17.01 28.69 -0.81
C ALA A 252 15.68 29.29 -0.34
N GLN A 253 14.87 29.85 -1.25
CA GLN A 253 13.52 30.33 -0.95
C GLN A 253 12.58 29.19 -0.52
N ALA A 254 12.62 28.05 -1.21
CA ALA A 254 11.84 26.87 -0.84
C ALA A 254 12.28 26.27 0.50
N GLN A 255 13.59 26.22 0.77
CA GLN A 255 14.14 25.77 2.05
C GLN A 255 13.61 26.64 3.20
N LYS A 256 13.80 27.96 3.14
CA LYS A 256 13.30 28.91 4.16
C LYS A 256 11.79 28.87 4.38
N TRP A 257 11.01 28.53 3.33
CA TRP A 257 9.56 28.34 3.46
C TRP A 257 9.23 27.02 4.20
N SER A 258 9.97 25.94 3.92
CA SER A 258 9.76 24.64 4.57
C SER A 258 10.25 24.58 6.02
N GLU A 259 11.28 25.35 6.36
CA GLU A 259 11.98 25.37 7.65
C GLU A 259 11.04 25.49 8.87
N PRO A 260 10.18 26.51 9.00
CA PRO A 260 9.24 26.62 10.14
C PRO A 260 8.19 25.50 10.17
N HIS A 261 7.82 24.92 9.02
CA HIS A 261 6.88 23.80 8.97
C HIS A 261 7.53 22.49 9.44
N VAL A 262 8.78 22.25 9.08
CA VAL A 262 9.59 21.11 9.55
C VAL A 262 9.89 21.24 11.05
N GLU A 263 10.24 22.45 11.52
CA GLU A 263 10.44 22.70 12.95
C GLU A 263 9.15 22.53 13.76
N MET A 264 8.02 23.06 13.29
CA MET A 264 6.72 22.85 13.95
C MET A 264 6.34 21.37 14.03
N PHE A 265 6.59 20.60 12.96
CA PHE A 265 6.36 19.15 12.96
C PHE A 265 7.27 18.46 14.00
N LYS A 266 8.57 18.75 13.98
CA LYS A 266 9.57 18.19 14.89
C LYS A 266 9.31 18.53 16.37
N THR A 267 8.86 19.75 16.67
CA THR A 267 8.76 20.27 18.05
C THR A 267 7.39 20.09 18.68
N LYS A 268 6.29 20.12 17.91
CA LYS A 268 4.92 20.01 18.45
C LYS A 268 4.23 18.70 18.08
N TRP A 269 4.34 18.26 16.82
CA TRP A 269 3.58 17.11 16.35
C TRP A 269 4.21 15.77 16.72
N ILE A 270 5.54 15.62 16.60
CA ILE A 270 6.21 14.36 16.98
C ILE A 270 6.00 14.02 18.48
N PRO A 271 6.14 14.95 19.44
CA PRO A 271 5.82 14.66 20.84
C PRO A 271 4.34 14.34 21.07
N ALA A 272 3.42 15.20 20.61
CA ALA A 272 1.98 14.98 20.83
C ALA A 272 1.47 13.66 20.25
N ILE A 273 1.97 13.24 19.06
CA ILE A 273 1.65 11.93 18.47
C ILE A 273 2.21 10.80 19.34
N LYS A 274 3.44 10.93 19.86
CA LYS A 274 4.07 9.91 20.73
C LYS A 274 3.33 9.76 22.06
N ASP A 275 2.93 10.87 22.67
CA ASP A 275 2.26 10.89 23.97
C ASP A 275 0.84 10.32 23.86
N GLN A 276 0.06 10.74 22.85
CA GLN A 276 -1.23 10.12 22.55
C GLN A 276 -1.10 8.65 22.13
N TRP A 277 -0.03 8.25 21.44
CA TRP A 277 0.20 6.84 21.12
C TRP A 277 0.48 5.99 22.37
N LEU A 278 1.10 6.56 23.42
CA LEU A 278 1.29 5.90 24.71
C LEU A 278 -0.05 5.70 25.46
N GLU A 279 -0.90 6.73 25.51
CA GLU A 279 -2.27 6.63 26.06
C GLU A 279 -3.12 5.59 25.29
N ILE A 280 -3.10 5.66 23.95
CA ILE A 280 -3.80 4.72 23.07
C ILE A 280 -3.29 3.29 23.25
N THR A 281 -1.97 3.08 23.35
CA THR A 281 -1.38 1.74 23.58
C THR A 281 -1.78 1.20 24.94
N THR A 282 -1.64 1.97 26.02
CA THR A 282 -2.00 1.51 27.38
C THR A 282 -3.49 1.24 27.56
N TYR A 283 -4.38 1.93 26.83
CA TYR A 283 -5.80 1.62 26.82
C TYR A 283 -6.13 0.38 25.97
N LEU A 284 -5.54 0.24 24.77
CA LEU A 284 -5.89 -0.84 23.83
C LEU A 284 -5.17 -2.16 24.11
N GLU A 285 -3.99 -2.17 24.71
CA GLU A 285 -3.22 -3.39 24.97
C GLU A 285 -4.02 -4.51 25.67
N PRO A 286 -4.73 -4.28 26.80
CA PRO A 286 -5.57 -5.31 27.42
C PRO A 286 -6.74 -5.74 26.53
N HIS A 287 -7.30 -4.86 25.71
CA HIS A 287 -8.38 -5.19 24.78
C HIS A 287 -7.89 -6.02 23.58
N VAL A 288 -6.69 -5.72 23.06
CA VAL A 288 -6.05 -6.49 21.99
C VAL A 288 -5.63 -7.86 22.52
N GLN A 289 -5.06 -7.96 23.72
CA GLN A 289 -4.75 -9.25 24.35
C GLN A 289 -6.01 -10.09 24.61
N LEU A 290 -7.13 -9.47 25.03
CA LEU A 290 -8.42 -10.14 25.19
C LEU A 290 -9.00 -10.62 23.84
N LEU A 291 -8.88 -9.82 22.77
CA LEU A 291 -9.31 -10.22 21.42
C LEU A 291 -8.43 -11.34 20.85
N CYS A 292 -7.11 -11.28 21.02
CA CYS A 292 -6.19 -12.34 20.60
C CYS A 292 -6.45 -13.66 21.35
N THR A 293 -6.65 -13.63 22.67
CA THR A 293 -6.98 -14.85 23.44
C THR A 293 -8.33 -15.41 23.03
N LYS A 294 -9.38 -14.59 22.91
CA LYS A 294 -10.72 -15.04 22.51
C LYS A 294 -10.79 -15.53 21.06
N THR A 295 -10.02 -14.96 20.14
CA THR A 295 -9.93 -15.46 18.75
C THR A 295 -9.15 -16.77 18.65
N VAL A 296 -8.10 -16.97 19.47
CA VAL A 296 -7.42 -18.27 19.59
C VAL A 296 -8.36 -19.33 20.18
N GLU A 297 -9.05 -19.04 21.28
CA GLU A 297 -10.06 -19.94 21.87
C GLU A 297 -11.15 -20.34 20.86
N ALA A 298 -11.70 -19.36 20.13
CA ALA A 298 -12.73 -19.61 19.11
C ALA A 298 -12.18 -20.40 17.91
N TYR A 299 -10.93 -20.16 17.51
CA TYR A 299 -10.25 -20.94 16.48
C TYR A 299 -10.01 -22.39 16.89
N GLU A 300 -9.54 -22.64 18.12
CA GLU A 300 -9.35 -23.99 18.63
C GLU A 300 -10.68 -24.73 18.82
N ALA A 301 -11.72 -24.07 19.34
CA ALA A 301 -13.06 -24.63 19.44
C ALA A 301 -13.62 -25.00 18.04
N SER A 302 -13.48 -24.11 17.06
CA SER A 302 -13.89 -24.34 15.66
C SER A 302 -13.11 -25.49 15.01
N LYS A 303 -11.78 -25.53 15.18
CA LYS A 303 -10.90 -26.60 14.72
C LYS A 303 -11.30 -27.94 15.32
N ASN A 304 -11.56 -27.99 16.63
CA ASN A 304 -11.94 -29.22 17.33
C ASN A 304 -13.33 -29.71 16.89
N ALA A 305 -14.30 -28.80 16.72
CA ALA A 305 -15.63 -29.13 16.19
C ALA A 305 -15.60 -29.61 14.73
N MET A 306 -14.72 -29.05 13.90
CA MET A 306 -14.63 -29.38 12.47
C MET A 306 -13.73 -30.59 12.17
N THR A 307 -12.81 -30.95 13.07
CA THR A 307 -11.94 -32.13 12.97
C THR A 307 -12.69 -33.43 12.63
N PRO A 308 -13.76 -33.85 13.33
CA PRO A 308 -14.50 -35.08 12.98
C PRO A 308 -15.15 -35.02 11.60
N HIS A 309 -15.54 -33.83 11.11
CA HIS A 309 -16.07 -33.67 9.76
C HIS A 309 -14.97 -33.78 8.69
N VAL A 310 -13.79 -33.23 8.94
CA VAL A 310 -12.61 -33.38 8.06
C VAL A 310 -12.17 -34.83 7.98
N ILE A 311 -12.11 -35.54 9.11
CA ILE A 311 -11.82 -36.99 9.15
C ILE A 311 -12.84 -37.76 8.33
N LYS A 312 -14.15 -37.52 8.52
CA LYS A 312 -15.21 -38.21 7.77
C LYS A 312 -15.18 -37.93 6.26
N VAL A 313 -14.78 -36.73 5.84
CA VAL A 313 -14.56 -36.42 4.42
C VAL A 313 -13.31 -37.11 3.88
N GLN A 314 -12.24 -37.20 4.68
CA GLN A 314 -11.02 -37.93 4.32
C GLN A 314 -11.28 -39.44 4.20
N GLU A 315 -12.02 -40.05 5.13
CA GLU A 315 -12.45 -41.46 5.09
C GLU A 315 -13.32 -41.77 3.86
N PHE A 316 -14.21 -40.83 3.47
CA PHE A 316 -15.01 -40.98 2.26
C PHE A 316 -14.20 -40.80 0.96
N ALA A 317 -13.19 -39.92 0.97
CA ALA A 317 -12.38 -39.61 -0.21
C ALA A 317 -11.24 -40.62 -0.45
N ASP A 318 -10.65 -41.19 0.61
CA ASP A 318 -9.49 -42.08 0.48
C ASP A 318 -9.72 -43.29 -0.45
N PRO A 319 -10.86 -44.01 -0.41
CA PRO A 319 -11.13 -45.10 -1.37
C PRO A 319 -10.98 -44.67 -2.83
N TYR A 320 -11.53 -43.51 -3.21
CA TYR A 320 -11.41 -42.97 -4.56
C TYR A 320 -9.97 -42.53 -4.88
N PHE A 321 -9.25 -41.97 -3.92
CA PHE A 321 -7.82 -41.64 -4.10
C PHE A 321 -6.94 -42.89 -4.23
N GLN A 322 -7.17 -43.95 -3.46
CA GLN A 322 -6.43 -45.21 -3.59
C GLN A 322 -6.78 -45.93 -4.91
N GLU A 323 -8.02 -45.83 -5.41
CA GLU A 323 -8.41 -46.35 -6.71
C GLU A 323 -7.78 -45.56 -7.87
N ALA A 324 -7.89 -44.22 -7.86
CA ALA A 324 -7.22 -43.36 -8.83
C ALA A 324 -5.70 -43.56 -8.82
N LYS A 325 -5.10 -43.83 -7.65
CA LYS A 325 -3.68 -44.18 -7.48
C LYS A 325 -3.35 -45.58 -8.02
N LYS A 326 -4.20 -46.59 -7.86
CA LYS A 326 -4.03 -47.91 -8.51
C LYS A 326 -4.03 -47.79 -10.03
N VAL A 327 -4.94 -46.98 -10.60
CA VAL A 327 -5.06 -46.77 -12.05
C VAL A 327 -3.90 -45.93 -12.61
N SER A 328 -3.52 -44.84 -11.94
CA SER A 328 -2.49 -43.92 -12.43
C SER A 328 -1.05 -44.40 -12.19
N LYS A 329 -0.79 -45.15 -11.12
CA LYS A 329 0.56 -45.63 -10.76
C LYS A 329 1.30 -46.33 -11.92
N PRO A 330 0.76 -47.33 -12.66
CA PRO A 330 1.50 -47.97 -13.75
C PRO A 330 1.93 -46.98 -14.84
N TYR A 331 1.13 -45.97 -15.16
CA TYR A 331 1.49 -44.94 -16.13
C TYR A 331 2.54 -43.97 -15.58
N ILE A 332 2.45 -43.60 -14.30
CA ILE A 332 3.46 -42.77 -13.62
C ILE A 332 4.80 -43.52 -13.55
N ASP A 333 4.79 -44.79 -13.16
CA ASP A 333 5.97 -45.65 -13.09
C ASP A 333 6.57 -45.88 -14.49
N GLN A 334 5.74 -46.01 -15.54
CA GLN A 334 6.19 -46.10 -16.94
C GLN A 334 6.85 -44.80 -17.42
N VAL A 335 6.22 -43.64 -17.20
CA VAL A 335 6.79 -42.33 -17.54
C VAL A 335 8.08 -42.09 -16.77
N ALA A 336 8.13 -42.45 -15.48
CA ALA A 336 9.33 -42.38 -14.67
C ALA A 336 10.44 -43.30 -15.21
N ALA A 337 10.14 -44.55 -15.57
CA ALA A 337 11.10 -45.49 -16.12
C ALA A 337 11.70 -45.02 -17.46
N VAL A 338 10.88 -44.50 -18.37
CA VAL A 338 11.33 -43.92 -19.65
C VAL A 338 12.15 -42.64 -19.43
N THR A 339 11.74 -41.78 -18.51
CA THR A 339 12.36 -40.46 -18.29
C THR A 339 13.65 -40.54 -17.46
N LYS A 340 13.78 -41.53 -16.57
CA LYS A 340 14.93 -41.74 -15.68
C LYS A 340 16.30 -41.72 -16.37
N PRO A 341 16.59 -42.53 -17.42
CA PRO A 341 17.90 -42.51 -18.08
C PRO A 341 18.23 -41.15 -18.71
N HIS A 342 17.23 -40.42 -19.22
CA HIS A 342 17.44 -39.07 -19.74
C HIS A 342 17.74 -38.06 -18.63
N VAL A 343 17.02 -38.11 -17.50
CA VAL A 343 17.26 -37.26 -16.33
C VAL A 343 18.62 -37.55 -15.69
N ASP A 344 19.00 -38.82 -15.53
CA ASP A 344 20.30 -39.19 -14.98
C ASP A 344 21.46 -38.78 -15.91
N ASN A 345 21.29 -38.91 -17.24
CA ASN A 345 22.28 -38.42 -18.21
C ASN A 345 22.41 -36.88 -18.17
N VAL A 346 21.28 -36.14 -18.17
CA VAL A 346 21.27 -34.68 -18.03
C VAL A 346 21.93 -34.26 -16.71
N LYS A 347 21.66 -34.96 -15.61
CA LYS A 347 22.26 -34.73 -14.29
C LYS A 347 23.78 -34.98 -14.29
N VAL A 348 24.27 -35.98 -15.03
CA VAL A 348 25.72 -36.22 -15.23
C VAL A 348 26.35 -35.12 -16.10
N ALA A 349 25.72 -34.76 -17.21
CA ALA A 349 26.21 -33.73 -18.14
C ALA A 349 26.25 -32.33 -17.50
N ILE A 350 25.29 -32.00 -16.65
CA ILE A 350 25.22 -30.71 -15.94
C ILE A 350 26.18 -30.66 -14.72
N LYS A 351 26.51 -31.81 -14.09
CA LYS A 351 27.41 -31.93 -12.92
C LYS A 351 28.71 -31.09 -12.98
N PRO A 352 29.50 -31.07 -14.08
CA PRO A 352 30.69 -30.21 -14.18
C PRO A 352 30.36 -28.71 -14.24
N TYR A 353 29.23 -28.33 -14.86
CA TYR A 353 28.76 -26.95 -14.90
C TYR A 353 28.24 -26.49 -13.53
N THR A 354 27.48 -27.32 -12.82
CA THR A 354 27.07 -27.06 -11.42
C THR A 354 28.29 -26.83 -10.53
N LYS A 355 29.35 -27.64 -10.65
CA LYS A 355 30.60 -27.41 -9.90
C LYS A 355 31.21 -26.04 -10.18
N LYS A 356 31.27 -25.61 -11.46
CA LYS A 356 31.78 -24.28 -11.84
C LYS A 356 30.90 -23.15 -11.31
N VAL A 357 29.57 -23.28 -11.41
CA VAL A 357 28.61 -22.30 -10.88
C VAL A 357 28.69 -22.17 -9.36
N VAL A 358 28.75 -23.29 -8.63
CA VAL A 358 28.90 -23.30 -7.16
C VAL A 358 30.24 -22.71 -6.73
N HIS A 359 31.33 -22.99 -7.45
CA HIS A 359 32.63 -22.36 -7.16
C HIS A 359 32.63 -20.85 -7.42
N GLY A 360 32.08 -20.41 -8.56
CA GLY A 360 31.91 -18.99 -8.88
C GLY A 360 31.07 -18.27 -7.83
N TYR A 361 29.87 -18.79 -7.55
CA TYR A 361 28.98 -18.28 -6.51
C TYR A 361 29.61 -18.28 -5.11
N GLY A 362 30.45 -19.28 -4.80
CA GLY A 362 31.18 -19.39 -3.53
C GLY A 362 32.35 -18.41 -3.36
N LYS A 363 33.03 -18.00 -4.45
CA LYS A 363 33.88 -16.80 -4.42
C LYS A 363 33.01 -15.56 -4.27
N PHE A 364 31.97 -15.48 -5.09
CA PHE A 364 31.19 -14.27 -5.29
C PHE A 364 30.35 -13.85 -4.06
N LEU A 365 29.88 -14.79 -3.24
CA LEU A 365 29.28 -14.48 -1.92
C LEU A 365 30.28 -13.88 -0.91
N LYS A 366 31.57 -14.26 -0.97
CA LYS A 366 32.56 -13.81 0.01
C LYS A 366 32.80 -12.31 -0.09
N SER A 367 33.13 -11.82 -1.28
CA SER A 367 33.38 -10.38 -1.45
C SER A 367 32.10 -9.55 -1.40
N ALA A 368 30.92 -10.14 -1.66
CA ALA A 368 29.64 -9.51 -1.31
C ALA A 368 29.53 -9.24 0.19
N THR A 369 29.94 -10.20 1.03
CA THR A 369 29.97 -10.05 2.50
C THR A 369 31.04 -9.05 2.94
N THR A 370 32.25 -9.11 2.35
CA THR A 370 33.31 -8.12 2.64
C THR A 370 32.90 -6.70 2.29
N TYR A 371 32.27 -6.48 1.12
CA TYR A 371 31.76 -5.18 0.71
C TYR A 371 30.57 -4.73 1.58
N HIS A 372 29.68 -5.66 1.98
CA HIS A 372 28.60 -5.36 2.91
C HIS A 372 29.13 -4.83 4.25
N GLN A 373 30.19 -5.44 4.78
CA GLN A 373 30.88 -4.99 5.99
C GLN A 373 31.43 -3.56 5.81
N GLN A 374 32.16 -3.29 4.73
CA GLN A 374 32.71 -1.96 4.42
C GLN A 374 31.62 -0.88 4.29
N VAL A 375 30.48 -1.22 3.67
CA VAL A 375 29.34 -0.30 3.56
C VAL A 375 28.63 -0.11 4.91
N GLN A 376 28.53 -1.14 5.76
CA GLN A 376 28.05 -0.97 7.14
C GLN A 376 28.91 0.02 7.91
N ASP A 377 30.23 -0.14 7.88
CA ASP A 377 31.17 0.75 8.58
C ASP A 377 31.04 2.20 8.06
N THR A 378 31.01 2.37 6.73
CA THR A 378 30.83 3.68 6.07
C THR A 378 29.50 4.34 6.42
N VAL A 379 28.39 3.59 6.39
CA VAL A 379 27.05 4.10 6.73
C VAL A 379 26.98 4.44 8.22
N GLN A 380 27.58 3.63 9.09
CA GLN A 380 27.60 3.92 10.52
C GLN A 380 28.41 5.18 10.84
N GLU A 381 29.55 5.41 10.18
CA GLU A 381 30.33 6.65 10.28
C GLU A 381 29.48 7.86 9.85
N LYS A 382 28.87 7.83 8.65
CA LYS A 382 28.04 8.94 8.16
C LYS A 382 26.83 9.22 9.05
N LEU A 383 26.16 8.19 9.59
CA LEU A 383 25.04 8.37 10.51
C LEU A 383 25.50 8.97 11.85
N LYS A 384 26.67 8.58 12.39
CA LYS A 384 27.23 9.15 13.64
C LYS A 384 27.66 10.62 13.49
N ASN A 385 28.09 11.03 12.29
CA ASN A 385 28.69 12.34 12.04
C ASN A 385 27.69 13.53 11.95
N HIS A 386 26.37 13.28 11.97
CA HIS A 386 25.37 14.35 12.08
C HIS A 386 24.43 14.11 13.27
N GLU A 387 24.15 15.16 14.04
CA GLU A 387 23.36 15.07 15.29
C GLU A 387 21.94 14.51 15.07
N LEU A 388 21.33 14.81 13.92
CA LEU A 388 19.99 14.33 13.55
C LEU A 388 19.97 12.83 13.20
N THR A 389 21.07 12.28 12.68
CA THR A 389 21.17 10.86 12.27
C THR A 389 21.89 9.98 13.29
N LYS A 390 22.59 10.58 14.26
CA LYS A 390 23.23 9.89 15.39
C LYS A 390 22.32 8.90 16.13
N PRO A 391 21.03 9.20 16.44
CA PRO A 391 20.12 8.21 17.02
C PRO A 391 19.65 7.11 16.04
N LEU A 392 19.81 7.31 14.72
CA LEU A 392 19.50 6.32 13.68
C LEU A 392 20.67 5.38 13.38
N ALA A 393 21.85 5.58 13.99
CA ALA A 393 23.04 4.74 13.81
C ALA A 393 22.96 3.37 14.52
N THR A 394 21.77 2.76 14.59
CA THR A 394 21.53 1.44 15.18
C THR A 394 22.13 0.34 14.30
N LYS A 395 22.54 -0.79 14.91
CA LYS A 395 23.17 -1.91 14.19
C LYS A 395 22.27 -2.44 13.06
N GLU A 396 20.98 -2.56 13.34
CA GLU A 396 19.98 -3.05 12.38
C GLU A 396 19.79 -2.08 11.21
N LEU A 397 19.61 -0.78 11.46
CA LEU A 397 19.40 0.20 10.39
C LEU A 397 20.64 0.32 9.49
N VAL A 398 21.83 0.31 10.08
CA VAL A 398 23.12 0.23 9.35
C VAL A 398 23.18 -1.01 8.46
N TRP A 399 22.84 -2.18 9.01
CA TRP A 399 22.83 -3.45 8.27
C TRP A 399 21.83 -3.43 7.10
N PHE A 400 20.60 -2.97 7.32
CA PHE A 400 19.58 -2.84 6.27
C PHE A 400 19.97 -1.82 5.19
N ALA A 401 20.53 -0.67 5.57
CA ALA A 401 20.99 0.35 4.63
C ALA A 401 22.14 -0.16 3.74
N ALA A 402 23.12 -0.87 4.33
CA ALA A 402 24.19 -1.51 3.59
C ALA A 402 23.67 -2.62 2.65
N SER A 403 22.68 -3.41 3.08
CA SER A 403 22.01 -4.42 2.25
C SER A 403 21.27 -3.79 1.06
N ALA A 404 20.59 -2.66 1.28
CA ALA A 404 19.89 -1.93 0.22
C ALA A 404 20.85 -1.34 -0.82
N LEU A 405 21.96 -0.73 -0.38
CA LEU A 405 23.00 -0.20 -1.27
C LEU A 405 23.64 -1.30 -2.14
N LEU A 406 23.81 -2.52 -1.61
CA LEU A 406 24.27 -3.68 -2.38
C LEU A 406 23.22 -4.23 -3.36
N ALA A 407 21.94 -4.22 -2.99
CA ALA A 407 20.87 -4.76 -3.82
C ALA A 407 20.50 -3.87 -5.02
N LEU A 408 20.61 -2.54 -4.89
CA LEU A 408 20.18 -1.58 -5.91
C LEU A 408 20.84 -1.80 -7.30
N PRO A 409 22.17 -1.98 -7.43
CA PRO A 409 22.81 -2.28 -8.72
C PRO A 409 22.33 -3.60 -9.33
N ILE A 410 22.15 -4.64 -8.50
CA ILE A 410 21.71 -5.98 -8.92
C ILE A 410 20.28 -5.92 -9.47
N ILE A 411 19.38 -5.20 -8.80
CA ILE A 411 18.00 -4.97 -9.25
C ILE A 411 17.96 -4.15 -10.55
N PHE A 412 18.84 -3.15 -10.70
CA PHE A 412 18.94 -2.32 -11.89
C PHE A 412 19.44 -3.13 -13.11
N LEU A 413 20.49 -3.93 -12.93
CA LEU A 413 20.99 -4.86 -13.95
C LEU A 413 19.93 -5.91 -14.33
N PHE A 414 19.22 -6.48 -13.36
CA PHE A 414 18.12 -7.42 -13.61
C PHE A 414 16.98 -6.78 -14.42
N ARG A 415 16.62 -5.52 -14.12
CA ARG A 415 15.62 -4.74 -14.90
C ARG A 415 16.08 -4.53 -16.35
N ILE A 416 17.35 -4.17 -16.58
CA ILE A 416 17.91 -3.97 -17.92
C ILE A 416 17.94 -5.28 -18.71
N CYS A 417 18.47 -6.35 -18.13
CA CYS A 417 18.50 -7.67 -18.78
C CYS A 417 17.08 -8.16 -19.11
N SER A 418 16.13 -7.99 -18.19
CA SER A 418 14.72 -8.33 -18.43
C SER A 418 14.14 -7.52 -19.61
N ALA A 419 14.42 -6.22 -19.70
CA ALA A 419 13.94 -5.37 -20.79
C ALA A 419 14.52 -5.76 -22.17
N ILE A 420 15.76 -6.28 -22.20
CA ILE A 420 16.44 -6.70 -23.44
C ILE A 420 15.99 -8.10 -23.90
N PHE A 421 15.93 -9.07 -22.98
CA PHE A 421 15.67 -10.47 -23.31
C PHE A 421 14.18 -10.84 -23.26
N CYS A 422 13.40 -10.31 -22.32
CA CYS A 422 11.96 -10.60 -22.20
C CYS A 422 11.16 -9.71 -23.17
N LYS A 423 11.16 -10.07 -24.46
CA LYS A 423 10.30 -9.44 -25.47
C LYS A 423 8.83 -9.49 -25.02
N LYS A 424 8.30 -8.35 -24.58
CA LYS A 424 6.92 -8.19 -24.12
C LYS A 424 5.94 -8.67 -25.21
N ALA A 425 5.24 -9.77 -24.95
CA ALA A 425 4.32 -10.36 -25.91
C ALA A 425 3.27 -9.35 -26.37
N ARG A 426 3.15 -9.13 -27.68
CA ARG A 426 2.04 -8.35 -28.25
C ARG A 426 0.75 -9.13 -27.99
N LYS A 427 -0.13 -8.60 -27.14
CA LYS A 427 -1.50 -9.11 -27.05
C LYS A 427 -2.15 -9.01 -28.45
N PRO A 428 -2.78 -10.07 -28.97
CA PRO A 428 -3.45 -10.00 -30.27
C PRO A 428 -4.63 -9.02 -30.19
N VAL A 429 -4.83 -8.24 -31.25
CA VAL A 429 -5.98 -7.33 -31.35
C VAL A 429 -7.24 -8.19 -31.51
N ARG A 430 -8.08 -8.20 -30.47
CA ARG A 430 -9.32 -8.99 -30.43
C ARG A 430 -10.41 -8.26 -31.21
N ASN A 431 -10.45 -8.46 -32.53
CA ASN A 431 -11.54 -7.97 -33.38
C ASN A 431 -12.88 -8.53 -32.88
N GLY A 432 -13.75 -7.64 -32.39
CA GLY A 432 -15.08 -8.00 -31.89
C GLY A 432 -16.09 -8.12 -33.04
N HIS A 433 -16.45 -9.34 -33.43
CA HIS A 433 -17.61 -9.58 -34.29
C HIS A 433 -18.92 -9.31 -33.52
N THR A 434 -19.55 -8.17 -33.78
CA THR A 434 -20.86 -7.79 -33.21
C THR A 434 -22.01 -8.30 -34.08
N ASN A 435 -22.26 -9.61 -34.05
CA ASN A 435 -23.44 -10.22 -34.69
C ASN A 435 -24.74 -9.87 -33.92
N HIS A 436 -25.39 -8.75 -34.25
CA HIS A 436 -26.73 -8.41 -33.77
C HIS A 436 -27.80 -8.58 -34.86
N HIS A 437 -28.37 -9.78 -34.96
CA HIS A 437 -29.58 -10.05 -35.74
C HIS A 437 -30.84 -9.66 -34.95
N SER A 438 -31.49 -8.53 -35.25
CA SER A 438 -32.92 -8.33 -34.90
C SER A 438 -33.61 -7.13 -35.58
N ARG A 439 -34.12 -7.30 -36.82
CA ARG A 439 -35.48 -6.81 -37.14
C ARG A 439 -36.11 -7.57 -38.33
N ARG A 440 -37.43 -7.73 -38.25
CA ARG A 440 -38.31 -8.48 -39.18
C ARG A 440 -39.14 -7.50 -40.01
N LYS A 441 -39.54 -7.93 -41.22
CA LYS A 441 -40.62 -7.36 -42.07
C LYS A 441 -40.36 -5.95 -42.68
N ALA A 442 -40.87 -5.62 -43.88
CA ALA A 442 -41.52 -6.45 -44.93
C ALA A 442 -41.51 -5.74 -46.30
N LYS A 443 -41.82 -6.49 -47.38
CA LYS A 443 -42.07 -5.96 -48.74
C LYS A 443 -43.22 -4.95 -48.78
N ARG A 444 -42.95 -3.81 -49.43
CA ARG A 444 -43.81 -2.88 -50.22
C ARG A 444 -42.82 -1.77 -50.66
N GLY A 445 -42.85 -1.18 -51.85
CA GLY A 445 -43.65 -1.30 -53.07
C GLY A 445 -43.18 -0.17 -54.01
N HIS A 446 -43.28 -0.30 -55.33
CA HIS A 446 -42.81 0.75 -56.26
C HIS A 446 -43.66 2.02 -56.14
N PRO A 447 -43.08 3.18 -56.46
CA PRO A 447 -43.76 4.15 -57.30
C PRO A 447 -42.93 4.49 -58.55
N ASP A 448 -43.59 4.83 -59.65
CA ASP A 448 -42.98 5.50 -60.78
C ASP A 448 -43.05 7.03 -60.59
N LYS A 449 -41.93 7.74 -60.82
CA LYS A 449 -41.84 9.04 -61.50
C LYS A 449 -40.40 9.57 -61.53
#